data_AF-A0A0D0DF19-F1
#
_entry.id   AF-A0A0D0DF19-F1
#
_cell.length_a   1.000
_cell.length_b   1.000
_cell.length_c   1.000
_cell.angle_alpha   90.00
_cell.angle_beta   90.00
_cell.angle_gamma   90.00
#
_symmetry.space_group_name_H-M   'P 1'
#
loop_
_entity.id
_entity.type
_entity.pdbx_description
1 polymer ?
#
loop_
_entity_poly.entity_id
_entity_poly.type
_entity_poly.pdbx_seq_one_letter_code
_entity_poly.pdbx_strand_id
1 'polypeptide(L)'
;AFQYTWTSREHIELLGDWHWIWADSAYPSEPWCVIPFKRPREGQLTHDQNNFNQCLSTIHVWVEHAFAALKGHFQSLWELCHPI
;
A
#
# COMPACT_ATOMS: atom_id res chain seq x y z
N ALA A 1 5.15 -15.41 5.48
CA ALA A 1 5.39 -14.79 4.16
C ALA A 1 5.89 -13.36 4.30
N PHE A 2 5.10 -12.42 4.85
CA PHE A 2 5.51 -11.01 4.99
C PHE A 2 6.79 -10.78 5.80
N GLN A 3 6.96 -11.46 6.95
CA GLN A 3 8.15 -11.34 7.82
C GLN A 3 9.47 -11.72 7.14
N TYR A 4 9.42 -12.33 5.95
CA TYR A 4 10.59 -12.71 5.16
C TYR A 4 10.88 -11.73 4.01
N THR A 5 10.03 -10.71 3.80
CA THR A 5 10.29 -9.68 2.80
C THR A 5 11.44 -8.79 3.25
N TRP A 6 12.13 -8.19 2.28
CA TRP A 6 13.24 -7.29 2.56
C TRP A 6 12.79 -6.08 3.37
N THR A 7 11.63 -5.48 3.01
CA THR A 7 11.02 -4.38 3.77
C THR A 7 10.79 -4.74 5.23
N SER A 8 10.28 -5.94 5.54
CA SER A 8 10.05 -6.33 6.93
C SER A 8 11.34 -6.49 7.73
N ARG A 9 12.41 -6.97 7.09
CA ARG A 9 13.69 -7.25 7.76
C ARG A 9 14.55 -6.01 7.95
N GLU A 10 14.58 -5.14 6.95
CA GLU A 10 15.51 -4.01 6.87
C GLU A 10 14.77 -2.65 6.91
N HIS A 11 13.54 -2.59 7.45
CA HIS A 11 12.73 -1.37 7.48
C HIS A 11 13.46 -0.19 8.15
N ILE A 12 14.31 -0.46 9.15
CA ILE A 12 15.07 0.58 9.85
C ILE A 12 16.04 1.28 8.88
N GLU A 13 16.80 0.51 8.10
CA GLU A 13 17.74 1.08 7.11
C GLU A 13 17.00 1.69 5.91
N LEU A 14 15.89 1.07 5.47
CA LEU A 14 15.14 1.50 4.29
C LEU A 14 14.31 2.76 4.52
N LEU A 15 13.69 2.90 5.69
CA LEU A 15 12.78 4.01 6.01
C LEU A 15 13.46 5.08 6.86
N GLY A 16 14.42 4.69 7.71
CA GLY A 16 15.01 5.53 8.73
C GLY A 16 14.17 5.58 10.02
N ASP A 17 14.79 6.09 11.08
CA ASP A 17 14.12 6.24 12.38
C ASP A 17 12.90 7.16 12.26
N TRP A 18 11.82 6.81 12.97
CA TRP A 18 10.55 7.57 13.04
C TRP A 18 9.77 7.69 11.72
N HIS A 19 10.19 6.98 10.67
CA HIS A 19 9.46 6.90 9.42
C HIS A 19 8.61 5.64 9.36
N TRP A 20 7.54 5.71 8.57
CA TRP A 20 6.58 4.64 8.42
C TRP A 20 6.00 4.65 7.01
N ILE A 21 5.47 3.50 6.61
CA ILE A 21 4.74 3.33 5.35
C ILE A 21 3.30 2.98 5.61
N TRP A 22 2.42 3.37 4.68
CA TRP A 22 1.08 2.80 4.62
C TRP A 22 1.11 1.44 3.95
N ALA A 23 0.31 0.52 4.47
CA ALA A 23 0.18 -0.83 3.96
C ALA A 23 -1.29 -1.28 3.91
N ASP A 24 -1.54 -2.31 3.11
CA ASP A 24 -2.85 -2.97 3.06
C ASP A 24 -3.24 -3.61 4.40
N SER A 25 -4.54 -3.74 4.65
CA SER A 25 -5.11 -4.40 5.81
C SER A 25 -4.68 -5.87 6.00
N ALA A 26 -4.16 -6.53 4.96
CA ALA A 26 -3.61 -7.89 5.03
C ALA A 26 -2.26 -7.98 5.77
N TYR A 27 -1.56 -6.85 5.93
CA TYR A 27 -0.27 -6.77 6.63
C TYR A 27 -0.47 -6.59 8.15
N PRO A 28 0.54 -6.96 8.96
CA PRO A 28 0.51 -6.68 10.39
C PRO A 28 0.56 -5.16 10.65
N SER A 29 -0.11 -4.75 11.72
CA SER A 29 -0.04 -3.38 12.22
C SER A 29 1.21 -3.24 13.08
N GLU A 30 2.21 -2.50 12.59
CA GLU A 30 3.49 -2.26 13.28
C GLU A 30 3.79 -0.76 13.31
N PRO A 31 4.67 -0.26 14.20
CA PRO A 31 5.02 1.16 14.27
C PRO A 31 5.54 1.76 12.94
N TRP A 32 6.18 0.95 12.11
CA TRP A 32 6.70 1.34 10.79
C TRP A 32 5.76 0.95 9.63
N CYS A 33 4.71 0.15 9.90
CA CYS A 33 3.77 -0.38 8.92
C CYS A 33 2.33 -0.07 9.34
N VAL A 34 1.85 1.09 8.90
CA VAL A 34 0.54 1.63 9.27
C VAL A 34 -0.53 1.09 8.32
N ILE A 35 -1.49 0.35 8.88
CA ILE A 35 -2.61 -0.22 8.12
C ILE A 35 -3.91 0.55 8.40
N PRO A 36 -4.90 0.50 7.49
CA PRO A 36 -6.22 1.05 7.79
C PRO A 36 -6.88 0.37 9.00
N PHE A 37 -7.66 1.15 9.75
CA PHE A 37 -8.36 0.68 10.93
C PHE A 37 -9.41 -0.36 10.55
N LYS A 38 -9.36 -1.52 11.21
CA LYS A 38 -10.38 -2.57 11.06
C LYS A 38 -11.54 -2.30 12.00
N ARG A 39 -12.76 -2.58 11.53
CA ARG A 39 -13.95 -2.47 12.38
C ARG A 39 -13.82 -3.41 13.60
N PRO A 40 -14.02 -2.92 14.84
CA PRO A 40 -14.02 -3.78 16.02
C PRO A 40 -15.21 -4.76 16.01
N ARG A 41 -15.11 -5.85 16.77
CA ARG A 41 -16.18 -6.87 16.85
C ARG A 41 -17.49 -6.29 17.40
N GLU A 42 -17.37 -5.36 18.34
CA GLU A 42 -18.49 -4.62 18.91
C GLU A 42 -18.21 -3.13 18.73
N GLY A 43 -19.05 -2.45 17.96
CA GLY A 43 -18.95 -1.01 17.73
C GLY A 43 -18.61 -0.62 16.29
N GLN A 44 -18.32 0.67 16.12
CA GLN A 44 -18.00 1.29 14.84
C GLN A 44 -16.66 2.01 14.92
N LEU A 45 -16.07 2.23 13.75
CA LEU A 45 -14.93 3.14 13.65
C LEU A 45 -15.36 4.54 14.05
N THR A 46 -14.49 5.24 14.76
CA THR A 46 -14.67 6.66 15.05
C THR A 46 -14.67 7.48 13.74
N HIS A 47 -15.15 8.72 13.80
CA HIS A 47 -15.14 9.61 12.64
C HIS A 47 -13.71 9.80 12.09
N ASP A 48 -12.73 10.01 12.96
CA ASP A 48 -11.33 10.20 12.56
C ASP A 48 -10.71 8.95 11.93
N GLN A 49 -11.04 7.76 12.43
CA GLN A 49 -10.61 6.50 11.82
C GLN A 49 -11.22 6.28 10.43
N ASN A 50 -12.49 6.66 10.23
CA ASN A 50 -13.12 6.62 8.92
C ASN A 50 -12.47 7.62 7.95
N ASN A 51 -12.20 8.84 8.40
CA ASN A 51 -11.52 9.86 7.59
C ASN A 51 -10.11 9.40 7.20
N PHE A 52 -9.36 8.81 8.14
CA PHE A 52 -8.05 8.23 7.88
C PHE A 52 -8.13 7.12 6.81
N ASN A 53 -9.04 6.15 6.99
CA ASN A 53 -9.22 5.06 6.03
C ASN A 53 -9.62 5.58 4.64
N GLN A 54 -10.49 6.59 4.56
CA GLN A 54 -10.93 7.18 3.30
C GLN A 54 -9.77 7.88 2.57
N CYS A 55 -8.92 8.60 3.30
CA CYS A 55 -7.72 9.22 2.74
C CYS A 55 -6.76 8.15 2.19
N LEU A 56 -6.47 7.12 2.98
CA LEU A 56 -5.61 6.01 2.59
C LEU A 56 -6.14 5.27 1.34
N SER A 57 -7.45 4.97 1.29
CA SER A 57 -8.08 4.37 0.11
C SER A 57 -7.98 5.25 -1.13
N THR A 58 -8.11 6.57 -0.98
CA THR A 58 -7.99 7.51 -2.11
C THR A 58 -6.57 7.48 -2.70
N ILE A 59 -5.55 7.46 -1.83
CA ILE A 59 -4.15 7.36 -2.24
C ILE A 59 -3.87 6.03 -2.95
N HIS A 60 -4.41 4.92 -2.43
CA HIS A 60 -4.29 3.61 -3.08
C HIS A 60 -4.86 3.62 -4.51
N VAL A 61 -6.05 4.19 -4.72
CA VAL A 61 -6.66 4.30 -6.06
C VAL A 61 -5.75 5.06 -7.02
N TRP A 62 -5.11 6.15 -6.57
CA TRP A 62 -4.17 6.90 -7.41
C TRP A 62 -2.93 6.09 -7.77
N VAL A 63 -2.37 5.35 -6.81
CA VAL A 63 -1.24 4.45 -7.04
C VAL A 63 -1.62 3.36 -8.03
N GLU A 64 -2.79 2.73 -7.88
CA GLU A 64 -3.30 1.71 -8.79
C GLU A 64 -3.48 2.25 -10.21
N HIS A 65 -4.06 3.44 -10.37
CA HIS A 65 -4.19 4.09 -11.68
C HIS A 65 -2.83 4.37 -12.32
N ALA A 66 -1.86 4.86 -11.54
CA ALA A 66 -0.51 5.11 -12.04
C ALA A 66 0.16 3.82 -12.52
N PHE A 67 0.08 2.74 -11.75
CA PHE A 67 0.62 1.43 -12.14
C PHE A 67 -0.14 0.81 -13.31
N ALA A 68 -1.46 0.99 -13.41
CA ALA A 68 -2.25 0.52 -14.54
C ALA A 68 -1.83 1.22 -15.83
N ALA A 69 -1.66 2.55 -15.79
CA ALA A 69 -1.16 3.32 -16.92
C ALA A 69 0.26 2.86 -17.33
N LEU A 70 1.16 2.67 -16.34
CA LEU A 70 2.52 2.21 -16.60
C LEU A 70 2.55 0.81 -17.24
N LYS A 71 1.75 -0.12 -16.73
CA LYS A 71 1.61 -1.46 -17.33
C LYS A 71 1.07 -1.38 -18.76
N GLY A 72 0.08 -0.53 -19.01
CA GLY A 72 -0.45 -0.28 -20.34
C GLY A 72 0.64 0.22 -21.31
N HIS A 73 1.45 1.20 -20.88
CA HIS A 73 2.54 1.71 -21.71
C HIS A 73 3.60 0.65 -22.03
N PHE A 74 4.00 -0.16 -21.04
CA PHE A 74 4.94 -1.25 -21.29
C PHE A 74 4.39 -2.30 -22.25
N GLN A 75 3.10 -2.64 -22.13
CA GLN A 75 2.43 -3.56 -23.05
C GLN A 75 2.43 -3.00 -24.48
N SER A 76 2.08 -1.72 -24.66
CA SER A 76 2.11 -1.07 -25.98
C SER A 76 3.52 -1.03 -26.58
N LEU A 77 4.55 -0.77 -25.77
CA LEU A 77 5.95 -0.82 -26.22
C LEU A 77 6.37 -2.24 -26.62
N TRP A 78 5.94 -3.23 -25.85
CA TRP A 78 6.22 -4.63 -26.15
C TRP A 78 5.60 -5.07 -27.47
N GLU A 79 4.33 -4.74 -27.71
CA GLU A 79 3.62 -5.03 -28.96
C GLU A 79 4.27 -4.37 -30.18
N LEU A 80 4.83 -3.16 -30.00
CA LEU A 80 5.55 -2.46 -31.06
C LEU A 80 6.88 -3.16 -31.42
N CYS A 81 7.60 -3.68 -30.42
CA CYS A 81 8.89 -4.35 -30.61
C CYS A 81 8.75 -5.82 -31.07
N HIS A 82 7.62 -6.46 -30.78
CA HIS A 82 7.33 -7.84 -31.15
C HIS A 82 6.00 -7.92 -31.91
N PRO A 83 5.94 -7.41 -33.15
CA PRO A 83 4.73 -7.52 -33.96
C PRO A 83 4.41 -9.00 -34.21
N ILE A 84 3.15 -9.36 -33.95
CA ILE A 84 2.59 -10.69 -34.21
C ILE A 84 2.47 -10.93 -35.72
#